data_AF-A0A128EL01-F1
#
_entry.id   AF-A0A128EL01-F1
#
_cell.length_a   1.000
_cell.length_b   1.000
_cell.length_c   1.000
_cell.angle_alpha   90.00
_cell.angle_beta   90.00
_cell.angle_gamma   90.00
#
_symmetry.space_group_name_H-M   'P 1'
#
loop_
_entity.id
_entity.type
_entity.pdbx_description
1 polymer ?
#
loop_
_entity_poly.entity_id
_entity_poly.type
_entity_poly.pdbx_seq_one_letter_code
_entity_poly.pdbx_strand_id
1 'polypeptide(L)'
;MLELMLKYNVPGQPTKEQLKEAYDECYEFYYDKCFYDYKNQCNPVFEIYPEIYALKNKYKMFKRYCPDKNGTFKDTKEFINYKNAKNRSYSISSIIASDMKNVFIKDKNITLENLMIDTYKKSTNENEKDFLKTYYLKNYKNDF
;
A
#
# COMPACT_ATOMS: atom_id res chain seq x y z
N MET A 1 -11.49 0.93 -25.77
CA MET A 1 -10.25 1.14 -26.54
C MET A 1 -9.15 0.14 -26.14
N LEU A 2 -8.79 0.03 -24.85
CA LEU A 2 -7.80 -0.94 -24.38
C LEU A 2 -8.12 -2.40 -24.80
N GLU A 3 -9.35 -2.86 -24.63
CA GLU A 3 -9.73 -4.24 -25.00
C GLU A 3 -9.59 -4.53 -26.50
N LEU A 4 -9.84 -3.52 -27.34
CA LEU A 4 -9.62 -3.63 -28.79
C LEU A 4 -8.11 -3.70 -29.10
N MET A 5 -7.30 -2.86 -28.47
CA MET A 5 -5.84 -2.89 -28.64
C MET A 5 -5.23 -4.24 -28.25
N LEU A 6 -5.70 -4.83 -27.14
CA LEU A 6 -5.28 -6.16 -26.70
C LEU A 6 -5.72 -7.25 -27.69
N LYS A 7 -6.97 -7.19 -28.18
CA LYS A 7 -7.51 -8.17 -29.15
C LYS A 7 -6.74 -8.22 -30.47
N TYR A 8 -6.24 -7.08 -30.96
CA TYR A 8 -5.54 -6.99 -32.24
C TYR A 8 -4.00 -7.07 -32.11
N ASN A 9 -3.49 -7.46 -30.95
CA ASN A 9 -2.07 -7.69 -30.70
C ASN A 9 -1.15 -6.56 -31.21
N VAL A 10 -1.57 -5.31 -30.94
CA VAL A 10 -0.85 -4.12 -31.44
C VAL A 10 0.63 -4.14 -31.04
N PRO A 11 1.55 -3.67 -31.90
CA PRO A 11 2.97 -3.60 -31.56
C PRO A 11 3.23 -2.86 -30.25
N GLY A 12 4.18 -3.35 -29.45
CA GLY A 12 4.53 -2.76 -28.15
C GLY A 12 3.83 -3.38 -26.93
N GLN A 13 3.07 -4.47 -27.11
CA GLN A 13 2.60 -5.26 -25.96
C GLN A 13 3.76 -5.98 -25.25
N PRO A 14 3.70 -6.15 -23.92
CA PRO A 14 4.73 -6.86 -23.17
C PRO A 14 4.85 -8.32 -23.62
N THR A 15 6.08 -8.82 -23.74
CA THR A 15 6.34 -10.25 -23.91
C THR A 15 6.05 -11.03 -22.63
N LYS A 16 6.04 -12.36 -22.70
CA LYS A 16 5.86 -13.21 -21.50
C LYS A 16 6.97 -13.00 -20.48
N GLU A 17 8.19 -12.80 -20.96
CA GLU A 17 9.37 -12.52 -20.14
C GLU A 17 9.20 -11.17 -19.41
N GLN A 18 8.74 -10.13 -20.12
CA GLN A 18 8.48 -8.83 -19.51
C GLN A 18 7.33 -8.86 -18.49
N LEU A 19 6.30 -9.68 -18.74
CA LEU A 19 5.23 -9.91 -17.76
C LEU A 19 5.76 -10.63 -16.51
N LYS A 20 6.66 -11.60 -16.67
CA LYS A 20 7.29 -12.31 -15.55
C LYS A 20 8.19 -11.37 -14.74
N GLU A 21 9.06 -10.62 -15.40
CA GLU A 21 9.96 -9.65 -14.76
C GLU A 21 9.17 -8.61 -13.95
N ALA A 22 8.13 -8.02 -14.53
CA ALA A 22 7.29 -7.06 -13.82
C ALA A 22 6.52 -7.68 -12.64
N TYR A 23 6.19 -8.97 -12.72
CA TYR A 23 5.55 -9.70 -11.64
C TYR A 23 6.55 -9.95 -10.50
N ASP A 24 7.79 -10.31 -10.82
CA ASP A 24 8.86 -10.50 -9.84
C ASP A 24 9.16 -9.18 -9.10
N GLU A 25 9.24 -8.07 -9.82
CA GLU A 25 9.34 -6.74 -9.20
C GLU A 25 8.15 -6.44 -8.26
N CYS A 26 6.92 -6.81 -8.67
CA CYS A 26 5.75 -6.66 -7.80
C CYS A 26 5.92 -7.49 -6.54
N TYR A 27 6.28 -8.77 -6.68
CA TYR A 27 6.44 -9.69 -5.57
C TYR A 27 7.50 -9.16 -4.62
N GLU A 28 8.70 -8.84 -5.09
CA GLU A 28 9.78 -8.34 -4.24
C GLU A 28 9.42 -7.04 -3.52
N PHE A 29 8.75 -6.10 -4.21
CA PHE A 29 8.38 -4.82 -3.62
C PHE A 29 7.29 -4.96 -2.54
N TYR A 30 6.27 -5.77 -2.82
CA TYR A 30 5.09 -5.87 -1.95
C TYR A 30 5.15 -7.03 -0.96
N TYR A 31 6.03 -8.01 -1.16
CA TYR A 31 6.19 -9.12 -0.24
C TYR A 31 6.60 -8.63 1.14
N ASP A 32 6.01 -9.28 2.14
CA ASP A 32 6.41 -9.16 3.52
C ASP A 32 6.19 -10.51 4.18
N LYS A 33 7.17 -10.96 4.98
CA LYS A 33 7.06 -12.22 5.71
C LYS A 33 5.82 -12.22 6.63
N CYS A 34 5.43 -11.05 7.14
CA CYS A 34 4.28 -10.93 8.02
C CYS A 34 2.92 -11.19 7.33
N PHE A 35 2.86 -11.23 5.99
CA PHE A 35 1.62 -11.46 5.22
C PHE A 35 1.27 -12.95 5.02
N TYR A 36 2.18 -13.87 5.34
CA TYR A 36 2.01 -15.32 5.09
C TYR A 36 2.05 -16.20 6.32
N ASP A 37 2.65 -15.71 7.41
CA ASP A 37 2.82 -16.56 8.59
C ASP A 37 1.46 -16.95 9.19
N TYR A 38 1.38 -18.09 9.89
CA TYR A 38 0.16 -18.83 10.28
C TYR A 38 -0.90 -18.05 11.10
N LYS A 39 -0.67 -16.76 11.37
CA LYS A 39 -1.57 -15.82 12.03
C LYS A 39 -1.52 -14.38 11.48
N ASN A 40 -1.01 -14.14 10.25
CA ASN A 40 -0.78 -12.79 9.69
C ASN A 40 -0.20 -11.86 10.76
N GLN A 41 1.10 -11.90 11.06
CA GLN A 41 1.67 -11.12 12.17
C GLN A 41 1.42 -9.60 12.05
N CYS A 42 1.12 -9.10 10.85
CA CYS A 42 0.69 -7.72 10.61
C CYS A 42 -0.82 -7.46 10.84
N ASN A 43 -1.65 -8.48 11.07
CA ASN A 43 -3.09 -8.34 11.30
C ASN A 43 -3.44 -7.53 12.56
N PRO A 44 -2.76 -7.72 13.72
CA PRO A 44 -2.94 -6.82 14.86
C PRO A 44 -2.68 -5.35 14.49
N VAL A 45 -1.69 -5.07 13.63
CA VAL A 45 -1.43 -3.69 13.16
C VAL A 45 -2.60 -3.18 12.31
N PHE A 46 -3.15 -4.00 11.42
CA PHE A 46 -4.30 -3.60 10.61
C PHE A 46 -5.58 -3.38 11.41
N GLU A 47 -5.79 -4.13 12.48
CA GLU A 47 -6.95 -4.02 13.36
C GLU A 47 -6.87 -2.80 14.27
N ILE A 48 -5.70 -2.56 14.87
CA ILE A 48 -5.46 -1.41 15.74
C ILE A 48 -5.48 -0.12 14.91
N TYR A 49 -5.01 -0.18 13.67
CA TYR A 49 -4.83 0.97 12.79
C TYR A 49 -5.41 0.79 11.40
N PRO A 50 -6.74 0.81 11.29
CA PRO A 50 -7.39 0.69 9.99
C PRO A 50 -7.02 1.84 9.02
N GLU A 51 -6.49 2.96 9.54
CA GLU A 51 -6.05 4.15 8.82
C GLU A 51 -4.59 4.13 8.36
N ILE A 52 -3.78 3.12 8.74
CA ILE A 52 -2.44 2.95 8.16
C ILE A 52 -2.59 2.53 6.70
N TYR A 53 -2.68 3.54 5.83
CA TYR A 53 -2.85 3.35 4.41
C TYR A 53 -1.68 2.54 3.84
N ALA A 54 -0.43 2.86 4.21
CA ALA A 54 0.77 2.28 3.59
C ALA A 54 0.83 0.75 3.73
N LEU A 55 0.78 0.21 4.95
CA LEU A 55 0.89 -1.23 5.19
C LEU A 55 -0.34 -1.98 4.65
N LYS A 56 -1.55 -1.45 4.88
CA LYS A 56 -2.80 -2.06 4.42
C LYS A 56 -2.86 -2.09 2.90
N ASN A 57 -2.38 -1.04 2.25
CA ASN A 57 -2.27 -0.97 0.81
C ASN A 57 -1.17 -1.92 0.31
N LYS A 58 0.00 -2.00 0.95
CA LYS A 58 1.06 -2.98 0.61
C LYS A 58 0.48 -4.40 0.61
N TYR A 59 -0.23 -4.79 1.67
CA TYR A 59 -0.91 -6.09 1.75
C TYR A 59 -1.96 -6.31 0.66
N LYS A 60 -2.81 -5.30 0.39
CA LYS A 60 -3.83 -5.39 -0.66
C LYS A 60 -3.21 -5.54 -2.06
N MET A 61 -2.15 -4.79 -2.35
CA MET A 61 -1.42 -4.87 -3.61
C MET A 61 -0.77 -6.24 -3.78
N PHE A 62 -0.08 -6.70 -2.72
CA PHE A 62 0.51 -8.02 -2.64
C PHE A 62 -0.51 -9.13 -2.97
N LYS A 63 -1.58 -9.21 -2.17
CA LYS A 63 -2.61 -10.24 -2.28
C LYS A 63 -3.32 -10.24 -3.64
N ARG A 64 -3.49 -9.07 -4.25
CA ARG A 64 -4.26 -8.91 -5.48
C ARG A 64 -3.45 -9.20 -6.74
N TYR A 65 -2.19 -8.79 -6.78
CA TYR A 65 -1.42 -8.76 -8.03
C TYR A 65 -0.25 -9.73 -8.07
N CYS A 66 0.40 -9.98 -6.93
CA CYS A 66 1.59 -10.82 -6.89
C CYS A 66 1.70 -11.66 -5.61
N PRO A 67 0.71 -12.53 -5.32
CA PRO A 67 0.79 -13.37 -4.12
C PRO A 67 1.77 -14.54 -4.28
N ASP A 68 1.97 -15.11 -5.46
CA ASP A 68 2.79 -16.31 -5.62
C ASP A 68 4.24 -15.95 -5.93
N LYS A 69 5.21 -16.44 -5.15
CA LYS A 69 6.64 -16.19 -5.39
C LYS A 69 7.08 -16.58 -6.81
N ASN A 70 6.49 -17.62 -7.38
CA ASN A 70 6.86 -18.12 -8.71
C ASN A 70 5.85 -17.73 -9.79
N GLY A 71 4.94 -16.80 -9.48
CA GLY A 71 3.88 -16.38 -10.39
C GLY A 71 4.34 -15.52 -11.57
N THR A 72 3.37 -15.16 -12.40
CA THR A 72 3.49 -14.20 -13.51
C THR A 72 2.14 -13.52 -13.75
N PHE A 73 2.13 -12.34 -14.37
CA PHE A 73 0.87 -11.75 -14.81
C PHE A 73 0.24 -12.62 -15.90
N LYS A 74 -1.04 -12.93 -15.74
CA LYS A 74 -1.82 -13.78 -16.65
C LYS A 74 -1.80 -13.22 -18.08
N ASP A 75 -1.94 -11.92 -18.20
CA ASP A 75 -2.01 -11.20 -19.47
C ASP A 75 -1.64 -9.72 -19.29
N THR A 76 -1.53 -9.02 -20.41
CA THR A 76 -1.25 -7.57 -20.44
C THR A 76 -2.32 -6.75 -19.72
N LYS A 77 -3.59 -7.21 -19.67
CA LYS A 77 -4.67 -6.50 -18.97
C LYS A 77 -4.42 -6.51 -17.46
N GLU A 78 -4.03 -7.64 -16.89
CA GLU A 78 -3.66 -7.75 -15.49
C GLU A 78 -2.45 -6.87 -15.15
N PHE A 79 -1.41 -6.91 -15.98
CA PHE A 79 -0.24 -6.04 -15.84
C PHE A 79 -0.59 -4.54 -15.86
N ILE A 80 -1.43 -4.10 -16.80
CA ILE A 80 -1.87 -2.69 -16.87
C ILE A 80 -2.68 -2.32 -15.62
N ASN A 81 -3.56 -3.20 -15.16
CA ASN A 81 -4.32 -2.99 -13.93
C ASN A 81 -3.39 -2.84 -12.71
N TYR A 82 -2.33 -3.64 -12.63
CA TYR A 82 -1.30 -3.52 -11.61
C TYR A 82 -0.58 -2.16 -11.69
N LYS A 83 -0.07 -1.77 -12.86
CA LYS A 83 0.64 -0.48 -13.03
C LYS A 83 -0.25 0.71 -12.66
N ASN A 84 -1.52 0.68 -13.06
CA ASN A 84 -2.49 1.72 -12.70
C ASN A 84 -2.74 1.78 -11.19
N ALA A 85 -2.91 0.62 -10.53
CA ALA A 85 -3.09 0.55 -9.09
C ALA A 85 -1.83 0.99 -8.32
N LYS A 86 -0.64 0.59 -8.80
CA LYS A 86 0.66 1.03 -8.28
C LYS A 86 0.77 2.56 -8.34
N ASN A 87 0.55 3.17 -9.51
CA ASN A 87 0.62 4.62 -9.67
C ASN A 87 -0.36 5.36 -8.74
N ARG A 88 -1.62 4.91 -8.69
CA ARG A 88 -2.62 5.48 -7.78
C ARG A 88 -2.17 5.38 -6.32
N SER A 89 -1.66 4.23 -5.91
CA SER A 89 -1.13 4.01 -4.56
C SER A 89 0.01 4.98 -4.24
N TYR A 90 0.97 5.15 -5.15
CA TYR A 90 2.07 6.09 -4.93
C TYR A 90 1.58 7.52 -4.80
N SER A 91 0.65 7.96 -5.66
CA SER A 91 0.08 9.30 -5.57
C SER A 91 -0.60 9.54 -4.22
N ILE A 92 -1.41 8.58 -3.74
CA ILE A 92 -2.07 8.70 -2.43
C ILE A 92 -1.04 8.72 -1.30
N SER A 93 -0.06 7.80 -1.31
CA SER A 93 1.01 7.79 -0.31
C SER A 93 1.82 9.08 -0.29
N SER A 94 2.08 9.66 -1.47
CA SER A 94 2.78 10.95 -1.58
C SER A 94 1.96 12.08 -0.97
N ILE A 95 0.66 12.16 -1.24
CA ILE A 95 -0.23 13.18 -0.65
C ILE A 95 -0.23 13.04 0.88
N ILE A 96 -0.38 11.82 1.38
CA ILE A 96 -0.36 11.53 2.82
C ILE A 96 0.98 11.94 3.42
N ALA A 97 2.11 11.58 2.82
CA ALA A 97 3.43 11.87 3.38
C ALA A 97 3.80 13.36 3.30
N SER A 98 3.33 14.08 2.27
CA SER A 98 3.65 15.48 2.07
C SER A 98 2.84 16.44 2.95
N ASP A 99 1.59 16.09 3.29
CA ASP A 99 0.67 17.08 3.86
C ASP A 99 -0.46 16.50 4.72
N MET A 100 -0.11 15.73 5.77
CA MET A 100 -1.10 15.08 6.65
C MET A 100 -2.12 16.05 7.28
N LYS A 101 -1.72 17.29 7.57
CA LYS A 101 -2.60 18.36 8.08
C LYS A 101 -3.74 18.69 7.14
N ASN A 102 -3.56 18.51 5.83
CA ASN A 102 -4.56 18.80 4.80
C ASN A 102 -5.29 17.54 4.30
N VAL A 103 -4.95 16.36 4.81
CA VAL A 103 -5.67 15.11 4.52
C VAL A 103 -6.83 14.97 5.49
N PHE A 104 -8.06 15.16 5.01
CA PHE A 104 -9.26 15.06 5.83
C PHE A 104 -9.85 13.64 5.85
N ILE A 105 -9.99 13.05 7.03
CA ILE A 105 -10.64 11.74 7.22
C ILE A 105 -12.14 11.98 7.40
N LYS A 106 -12.87 11.91 6.27
CA LYS A 106 -14.29 12.28 6.16
C LYS A 106 -15.16 11.67 7.27
N ASP A 107 -15.06 10.37 7.50
CA ASP A 107 -15.94 9.66 8.45
C ASP A 107 -15.65 10.02 9.91
N LYS A 108 -14.44 10.54 10.20
CA LYS A 108 -14.01 10.96 11.54
C LYS A 108 -14.07 12.47 11.74
N ASN A 109 -14.39 13.22 10.69
CA ASN A 109 -14.46 14.68 10.69
C ASN A 109 -13.20 15.35 11.29
N ILE A 110 -12.01 14.79 10.99
CA ILE A 110 -10.73 15.22 11.55
C ILE A 110 -9.62 15.06 10.50
N THR A 111 -8.53 15.82 10.63
CA THR A 111 -7.34 15.65 9.78
C THR A 111 -6.61 14.36 10.15
N LEU A 112 -5.89 13.78 9.20
CA LEU A 112 -5.08 12.58 9.42
C LEU A 112 -4.01 12.84 10.49
N GLU A 113 -3.41 14.03 10.48
CA GLU A 113 -2.47 14.46 11.51
C GLU A 113 -3.06 14.42 12.92
N ASN A 114 -4.18 15.12 13.14
CA ASN A 114 -4.82 15.15 14.45
C ASN A 114 -5.30 13.77 14.88
N LEU A 115 -5.75 12.94 13.94
CA LEU A 115 -6.08 11.55 14.22
C LEU A 115 -4.87 10.76 14.73
N MET A 116 -3.71 10.86 14.07
CA MET A 116 -2.50 10.15 14.52
C MET A 116 -2.01 10.65 15.89
N ILE A 117 -2.08 11.96 16.15
CA ILE A 117 -1.73 12.55 17.46
C ILE A 117 -2.67 12.04 18.55
N ASP A 118 -3.97 12.06 18.31
CA ASP A 118 -4.97 11.58 19.26
C ASP A 118 -4.77 10.10 19.58
N THR A 119 -4.52 9.26 18.57
CA THR A 119 -4.26 7.84 18.78
C THR A 119 -2.98 7.63 19.58
N TYR A 120 -1.91 8.39 19.28
CA TYR A 120 -0.67 8.33 20.06
C TYR A 120 -0.88 8.70 21.53
N LYS A 121 -1.60 9.79 21.80
CA LYS A 121 -1.87 10.27 23.18
C LYS A 121 -2.74 9.30 23.99
N LYS A 122 -3.66 8.60 23.33
CA LYS A 122 -4.60 7.66 23.95
C LYS A 122 -4.04 6.24 24.10
N SER A 123 -3.03 5.86 23.30
CA SER A 123 -2.48 4.51 23.35
C SER A 123 -1.67 4.30 24.63
N THR A 124 -1.88 3.14 25.26
CA THR A 124 -1.04 2.63 26.37
C THR A 124 -0.04 1.57 25.90
N ASN A 125 0.03 1.29 24.60
CA ASN A 125 0.92 0.29 24.02
C ASN A 125 2.16 0.98 23.45
N GLU A 126 3.34 0.64 23.99
CA GLU A 126 4.59 1.30 23.59
C GLU A 126 5.01 0.96 22.14
N ASN A 127 4.79 -0.27 21.67
CA ASN A 127 5.09 -0.63 20.27
C ASN A 127 4.25 0.18 19.28
N GLU A 128 3.02 0.44 19.68
CA GLU A 128 2.05 1.22 18.95
C GLU A 128 2.48 2.70 18.86
N LYS A 129 2.88 3.29 19.99
CA LYS A 129 3.42 4.65 20.06
C LYS A 129 4.70 4.80 19.25
N ASP A 130 5.62 3.84 19.34
CA ASP A 130 6.88 3.82 18.58
C ASP A 130 6.63 3.77 17.08
N PHE A 131 5.64 2.98 16.64
CA PHE A 131 5.24 2.93 15.24
C PHE A 131 4.71 4.29 14.76
N LEU A 132 3.73 4.89 15.47
CA LEU A 132 3.17 6.19 15.11
C LEU A 132 4.25 7.29 15.06
N LYS A 133 5.16 7.29 16.04
CA LYS A 133 6.27 8.24 16.10
C LYS A 133 7.24 8.08 14.93
N THR A 134 7.59 6.84 14.60
CA THR A 134 8.53 6.52 13.52
C THR A 134 7.98 6.88 12.15
N TYR A 135 6.71 6.56 11.88
CA TYR A 135 6.16 6.60 10.52
C TYR A 135 5.28 7.80 10.21
N TYR A 136 4.60 8.37 11.21
CA TYR A 136 3.61 9.42 11.01
C TYR A 136 3.98 10.74 11.70
N LEU A 137 4.58 10.67 12.88
CA LEU A 137 4.84 11.85 13.72
C LEU A 137 6.34 12.21 13.76
N LYS A 138 7.16 11.67 12.84
CA LYS A 138 8.63 11.84 12.80
C LYS A 138 9.08 13.30 12.78
N ASN A 139 8.29 14.18 12.15
CA ASN A 139 8.58 15.61 12.01
C ASN A 139 7.79 16.48 13.01
N TYR A 140 6.97 15.87 13.87
CA TYR A 140 6.16 16.57 14.87
C TYR A 140 7.01 16.83 16.11
N LYS A 141 7.76 17.93 16.12
CA LYS A 141 8.72 18.26 17.20
C LYS A 141 8.15 19.12 18.33
N ASN A 142 6.92 19.64 18.24
CA ASN A 142 6.52 20.78 19.08
C ASN A 142 5.40 20.55 20.11
N ASP A 143 4.81 19.36 20.29
CA ASP A 143 3.66 19.20 21.22
C ASP A 143 3.61 17.85 21.98
N PHE A 144 4.77 17.25 22.27
CA PHE A 144 4.87 16.07 23.16
C PHE A 144 5.60 16.39 24.45
#